data_AF-A0A0V0XQR4-F1
#
_entry.id   AF-A0A0V0XQR4-F1
#
_cell.length_a   1.000
_cell.length_b   1.000
_cell.length_c   1.000
_cell.angle_alpha   90.00
_cell.angle_beta   90.00
_cell.angle_gamma   90.00
#
_symmetry.space_group_name_H-M   'P 1'
#
loop_
_entity.id
_entity.type
_entity.pdbx_description
1 polymer ?
#
loop_
_entity_poly.entity_id
_entity_poly.type
_entity_poly.pdbx_seq_one_letter_code
_entity_poly.pdbx_strand_id
1 'polypeptide(L)'
;MALCRRVIIAFNAVHRNLANAHRISSTGLYYSKNCSQNNPEMWEKLTLSIVEQLRRDGYSVLLKTPFACTDMFSLLHEAGLNDEEIEQAMVSNPDLLHSNFPYFSKFFFLLRQCDLSAKEALDVMNKFTHHNSINLEQAKKMLQRLTVCGIASKSLRKMLLKCPSLLKLSELQVHNLFESLTNFFTVRQIIFMAAEHPDILHHSFDDLESKYEFLYHVIHLENTNIYQSRWFAHSLTHLQCRFECAIRCGVYTVTDKRRQLKKKSNLKLKDVVDTDDDHFASIVCKITPLEYSIFQKMFQRQTSFQNIEFGED
;
A
#
# COMPACT_ATOMS: atom_id res chain seq x y z
N MET A 1 6.51 7.67 -47.83
CA MET A 1 7.06 8.39 -46.66
C MET A 1 6.93 7.48 -45.45
N ALA A 2 8.04 7.29 -44.75
CA ALA A 2 8.22 6.38 -43.63
C ALA A 2 7.65 6.95 -42.30
N LEU A 3 7.73 6.10 -41.26
CA LEU A 3 7.65 6.35 -39.80
C LEU A 3 6.23 6.19 -39.23
N CYS A 4 5.95 5.39 -38.18
CA CYS A 4 6.83 4.71 -37.24
C CYS A 4 6.08 3.52 -36.60
N ARG A 5 6.74 2.35 -36.57
CA ARG A 5 6.30 1.14 -35.85
C ARG A 5 6.46 1.38 -34.34
N ARG A 6 5.41 1.12 -33.56
CA ARG A 6 5.55 0.63 -32.18
C ARG A 6 4.88 -0.74 -32.10
N VAL A 7 5.71 -1.76 -32.21
CA VAL A 7 5.39 -3.14 -31.90
C VAL A 7 5.27 -3.23 -30.38
N ILE A 8 4.07 -3.45 -29.87
CA ILE A 8 3.86 -3.98 -28.52
C ILE A 8 3.47 -5.44 -28.74
N ILE A 9 4.40 -6.35 -28.45
CA ILE A 9 4.14 -7.79 -28.46
C ILE A 9 3.20 -8.08 -27.30
N ALA A 10 1.94 -8.33 -27.65
CA ALA A 10 0.93 -8.83 -26.74
C ALA A 10 1.23 -10.30 -26.42
N PHE A 11 1.36 -10.65 -25.15
CA PHE A 11 1.19 -12.04 -24.71
C PHE A 11 0.57 -12.08 -23.31
N ASN A 12 -0.61 -12.72 -23.25
CA ASN A 12 -1.37 -13.17 -22.08
C ASN A 12 -2.14 -12.10 -21.30
N ALA A 13 -3.31 -11.74 -21.82
CA ALA A 13 -4.38 -11.11 -21.06
C ALA A 13 -5.56 -12.09 -20.94
N VAL A 14 -6.18 -12.12 -19.76
CA VAL A 14 -7.57 -12.59 -19.57
C VAL A 14 -8.45 -11.71 -20.46
N HIS A 15 -8.94 -12.26 -21.57
CA HIS A 15 -9.85 -11.53 -22.45
C HIS A 15 -11.28 -11.64 -21.92
N ARG A 16 -11.92 -10.51 -21.62
CA ARG A 16 -13.39 -10.43 -21.72
C ARG A 16 -13.74 -10.62 -23.19
N ASN A 17 -14.63 -11.57 -23.47
CA ASN A 17 -15.02 -11.96 -24.83
C ASN A 17 -15.36 -10.76 -25.72
N LEU A 18 -14.55 -10.58 -26.77
CA LEU A 18 -14.99 -10.12 -28.09
C LEU A 18 -14.45 -11.13 -29.11
N ALA A 19 -15.34 -11.56 -29.99
CA ALA A 19 -15.22 -12.71 -30.87
C ALA A 19 -13.94 -12.75 -31.73
N ASN A 20 -13.24 -13.89 -31.71
CA ASN A 20 -12.98 -14.75 -32.88
C ASN A 20 -11.93 -15.81 -32.54
N ALA A 21 -12.26 -17.06 -32.89
CA ALA A 21 -11.42 -18.22 -32.74
C ALA A 21 -10.33 -18.28 -33.82
N HIS A 22 -9.10 -18.61 -33.46
CA HIS A 22 -8.19 -19.36 -34.34
C HIS A 22 -7.23 -20.25 -33.53
N ARG A 23 -7.12 -21.50 -34.00
CA ARG A 23 -6.22 -22.59 -33.54
C ARG A 23 -4.75 -22.29 -33.86
N ILE A 24 -3.82 -22.94 -33.12
CA ILE A 24 -2.59 -23.67 -33.53
C ILE A 24 -1.80 -23.99 -32.22
N SER A 25 -1.79 -25.23 -31.74
CA SER A 25 -0.85 -26.37 -31.95
C SER A 25 0.53 -26.28 -31.25
N SER A 26 0.65 -27.09 -30.19
CA SER A 26 1.78 -27.93 -29.73
C SER A 26 3.23 -27.63 -30.14
N THR A 27 4.11 -27.27 -29.19
CA THR A 27 5.39 -27.97 -28.86
C THR A 27 6.19 -27.27 -27.74
N GLY A 28 6.95 -28.04 -26.93
CA GLY A 28 8.04 -27.56 -26.06
C GLY A 28 7.88 -27.95 -24.59
N LEU A 29 8.16 -29.20 -24.20
CA LEU A 29 9.45 -29.72 -23.69
C LEU A 29 9.78 -29.37 -22.23
N TYR A 30 9.70 -30.42 -21.39
CA TYR A 30 10.59 -30.79 -20.28
C TYR A 30 11.22 -29.69 -19.41
N TYR A 31 10.79 -29.63 -18.14
CA TYR A 31 11.63 -29.60 -16.92
C TYR A 31 10.66 -29.72 -15.73
N SER A 32 10.56 -30.87 -15.05
CA SER A 32 10.97 -30.99 -13.64
C SER A 32 10.72 -32.44 -13.22
N LYS A 33 11.77 -33.28 -13.25
CA LYS A 33 11.80 -34.50 -12.45
C LYS A 33 12.34 -34.07 -11.08
N ASN A 34 11.48 -34.04 -10.06
CA ASN A 34 11.78 -34.44 -8.67
C ASN A 34 10.77 -33.94 -7.60
N CYS A 35 9.57 -33.49 -7.97
CA CYS A 35 8.48 -33.26 -7.01
C CYS A 35 7.25 -34.12 -7.34
N SER A 36 7.37 -35.45 -7.29
CA SER A 36 6.18 -36.30 -7.41
C SER A 36 6.35 -37.64 -6.71
N GLN A 37 6.04 -37.65 -5.40
CA GLN A 37 5.53 -38.86 -4.75
C GLN A 37 4.18 -38.64 -4.04
N ASN A 38 3.53 -37.48 -4.21
CA ASN A 38 2.24 -37.19 -3.57
C ASN A 38 1.10 -37.15 -4.60
N ASN A 39 0.06 -37.94 -4.32
CA ASN A 39 -1.23 -38.11 -5.03
C ASN A 39 -1.53 -37.10 -6.17
N PRO A 40 -1.18 -37.42 -7.44
CA PRO A 40 -1.51 -36.56 -8.58
C PRO A 40 -3.03 -36.35 -8.74
N GLU A 41 -3.85 -37.33 -8.35
CA GLU A 41 -5.32 -37.24 -8.39
C GLU A 41 -5.90 -36.15 -7.46
N MET A 42 -5.23 -35.87 -6.34
CA MET A 42 -5.69 -34.87 -5.37
C MET A 42 -5.54 -33.46 -5.94
N TRP A 43 -4.35 -33.15 -6.48
CA TRP A 43 -4.09 -31.85 -7.11
C TRP A 43 -4.91 -31.63 -8.37
N GLU A 44 -5.20 -32.70 -9.11
CA GLU A 44 -6.11 -32.64 -10.26
C GLU A 44 -7.53 -32.23 -9.84
N LYS A 45 -8.09 -32.83 -8.79
CA LYS A 45 -9.40 -32.44 -8.25
C LYS A 45 -9.44 -30.98 -7.80
N LEU A 46 -8.42 -30.53 -7.07
CA LEU A 46 -8.32 -29.14 -6.61
C LEU A 46 -8.23 -28.17 -7.79
N THR A 47 -7.42 -28.50 -8.79
CA THR A 47 -7.30 -27.71 -10.03
C THR A 47 -8.63 -27.60 -10.75
N LEU A 48 -9.38 -28.71 -10.85
CA LEU A 48 -10.70 -28.72 -11.48
C LEU A 48 -11.70 -27.86 -10.70
N SER A 49 -11.72 -27.95 -9.37
CA SER A 49 -12.57 -27.12 -8.50
C SER A 49 -12.33 -25.63 -8.74
N ILE A 50 -11.06 -25.21 -8.70
CA ILE A 50 -10.64 -23.82 -8.96
C ILE A 50 -11.10 -23.36 -10.36
N VAL A 51 -10.86 -24.17 -11.40
CA VAL A 51 -11.23 -23.83 -12.77
C VAL A 51 -12.74 -23.73 -12.94
N GLU A 52 -13.52 -24.61 -12.32
CA GLU A 52 -14.99 -24.53 -12.35
C GLU A 52 -15.49 -23.26 -11.67
N GLN A 53 -14.92 -22.89 -10.52
CA GLN A 53 -15.29 -21.67 -9.82
C GLN A 53 -14.92 -20.42 -10.63
N LEU A 54 -13.73 -20.38 -11.22
CA LEU A 54 -13.32 -19.30 -12.12
C LEU A 54 -14.22 -19.19 -13.36
N ARG A 55 -14.69 -20.31 -13.92
CA ARG A 55 -15.66 -20.29 -15.02
C ARG A 55 -17.01 -19.71 -14.59
N ARG A 56 -17.50 -20.03 -13.38
CA ARG A 56 -18.72 -19.43 -12.82
C ARG A 56 -18.58 -17.92 -12.67
N ASP A 57 -17.39 -17.47 -12.29
CA ASP A 57 -17.05 -16.05 -12.13
C ASP A 57 -16.77 -15.33 -13.48
N GLY A 58 -16.92 -16.04 -14.61
CA GLY A 58 -16.83 -15.49 -15.96
C GLY A 58 -15.43 -15.44 -16.57
N TYR A 59 -14.44 -16.11 -15.96
CA TYR A 59 -13.07 -16.17 -16.48
C TYR A 59 -12.90 -17.29 -17.52
N SER A 60 -12.25 -16.98 -18.64
CA SER A 60 -11.78 -17.99 -19.60
C SER A 60 -10.41 -18.53 -19.13
N VAL A 61 -10.41 -19.61 -18.35
CA VAL A 61 -9.16 -20.19 -17.85
C VAL A 61 -8.52 -21.08 -18.91
N LEU A 62 -7.37 -20.66 -19.43
CA LEU A 62 -6.50 -21.49 -20.26
C LEU A 62 -5.29 -21.94 -19.42
N LEU A 63 -5.43 -23.06 -18.72
CA LEU A 63 -4.28 -23.71 -18.10
C LEU A 63 -3.34 -24.20 -19.20
N LYS A 64 -2.08 -23.74 -19.19
CA LYS A 64 -1.09 -24.12 -20.21
C LYS A 64 -0.78 -25.62 -20.18
N THR A 65 -0.89 -26.27 -19.02
CA THR A 65 -0.84 -27.73 -18.84
C THR A 65 -1.60 -28.14 -17.56
N PRO A 66 -2.17 -29.37 -17.49
CA PRO A 66 -2.88 -29.89 -16.32
C PRO A 66 -2.01 -30.03 -15.06
N PHE A 67 -0.68 -29.97 -15.20
CA PHE A 67 0.29 -30.24 -14.13
C PHE A 67 1.16 -29.01 -13.76
N ALA A 68 0.83 -27.81 -14.24
CA ALA A 68 1.66 -26.62 -14.02
C ALA A 68 1.71 -26.16 -12.54
N CYS A 69 0.72 -26.55 -11.73
CA CYS A 69 0.53 -26.04 -10.38
C CYS A 69 0.80 -27.08 -9.27
N THR A 70 1.19 -28.31 -9.60
CA THR A 70 1.37 -29.38 -8.59
C THR A 70 2.41 -29.02 -7.54
N ASP A 71 3.54 -28.48 -7.96
CA ASP A 71 4.63 -28.07 -7.07
C ASP A 71 4.21 -26.89 -6.17
N MET A 72 3.34 -26.01 -6.70
CA MET A 72 2.78 -24.91 -5.93
C MET A 72 1.83 -25.42 -4.85
N PHE A 73 0.90 -26.30 -5.21
CA PHE A 73 -0.07 -26.83 -4.25
C PHE A 73 0.60 -27.71 -3.19
N SER A 74 1.61 -28.50 -3.57
CA SER A 74 2.39 -29.26 -2.59
C SER A 74 3.11 -28.35 -1.59
N LEU A 75 3.74 -27.27 -2.06
CA LEU A 75 4.39 -26.28 -1.20
C LEU A 75 3.39 -25.65 -0.21
N LEU A 76 2.20 -25.28 -0.68
CA LEU A 76 1.18 -24.63 0.14
C LEU A 76 0.59 -25.57 1.19
N HIS A 77 0.34 -26.83 0.81
CA HIS A 77 -0.15 -27.84 1.74
C HIS A 77 0.92 -28.25 2.77
N GLU A 78 2.18 -28.37 2.36
CA GLU A 78 3.31 -28.55 3.29
C GLU A 78 3.45 -27.37 4.27
N ALA A 79 3.07 -26.17 3.84
CA ALA A 79 3.01 -24.99 4.70
C ALA A 79 1.78 -24.96 5.63
N GLY A 80 0.90 -25.96 5.56
CA GLY A 80 -0.24 -26.16 6.46
C GLY A 80 -1.56 -25.53 5.99
N LEU A 81 -1.66 -25.13 4.72
CA LEU A 81 -2.92 -24.63 4.13
C LEU A 81 -3.82 -25.80 3.72
N ASN A 82 -5.13 -25.63 3.91
CA ASN A 82 -6.11 -26.59 3.43
C ASN A 82 -6.55 -26.28 1.99
N ASP A 83 -7.25 -27.23 1.37
CA ASP A 83 -7.72 -27.13 -0.03
C ASP A 83 -8.63 -25.91 -0.26
N GLU A 84 -9.52 -25.59 0.70
CA GLU A 84 -10.43 -24.45 0.61
C GLU A 84 -9.69 -23.10 0.61
N GLU A 85 -8.65 -22.96 1.43
CA GLU A 85 -7.83 -21.76 1.51
C GLU A 85 -6.99 -21.56 0.25
N ILE A 86 -6.44 -22.65 -0.29
CA ILE A 86 -5.72 -22.62 -1.56
C ILE A 86 -6.68 -22.25 -2.69
N GLU A 87 -7.86 -22.86 -2.74
CA GLU A 87 -8.89 -22.55 -3.75
C GLU A 87 -9.30 -21.08 -3.69
N GLN A 88 -9.66 -20.57 -2.51
CA GLN A 88 -10.03 -19.16 -2.33
C GLN A 88 -8.91 -18.20 -2.77
N ALA A 89 -7.65 -18.50 -2.44
CA ALA A 89 -6.52 -17.66 -2.83
C ALA A 89 -6.33 -17.64 -4.36
N MET A 90 -6.42 -18.80 -5.03
CA MET A 90 -6.25 -18.91 -6.47
C MET A 90 -7.42 -18.30 -7.25
N VAL A 91 -8.64 -18.40 -6.72
CA VAL A 91 -9.82 -17.73 -7.28
C VAL A 91 -9.70 -16.20 -7.13
N SER A 92 -9.22 -15.74 -5.98
CA SER A 92 -9.04 -14.31 -5.70
C SER A 92 -7.98 -13.65 -6.58
N ASN A 93 -6.93 -14.38 -6.95
CA ASN A 93 -5.91 -13.92 -7.88
C ASN A 93 -5.50 -15.02 -8.87
N PRO A 94 -6.22 -15.14 -10.01
CA PRO A 94 -5.97 -16.19 -10.99
C PRO A 94 -4.57 -16.11 -11.63
N ASP A 95 -3.92 -14.95 -11.58
CA ASP A 95 -2.56 -14.78 -12.11
C ASP A 95 -1.55 -15.66 -11.36
N LEU A 96 -1.83 -16.05 -10.11
CA LEU A 96 -0.96 -16.95 -9.34
C LEU A 96 -0.78 -18.29 -10.03
N LEU A 97 -1.85 -18.83 -10.65
CA LEU A 97 -1.81 -20.11 -11.39
C LEU A 97 -0.87 -20.05 -12.59
N HIS A 98 -0.59 -18.86 -13.11
CA HIS A 98 0.31 -18.63 -14.23
C HIS A 98 1.71 -18.18 -13.80
N SER A 99 1.93 -18.01 -12.49
CA SER A 99 3.22 -17.58 -11.97
C SER A 99 4.29 -18.67 -12.11
N ASN A 100 5.54 -18.25 -12.31
CA ASN A 100 6.67 -19.15 -12.39
C ASN A 100 6.96 -19.74 -10.99
N PHE A 101 6.91 -21.07 -10.84
CA PHE A 101 7.07 -21.73 -9.52
C PHE A 101 8.35 -21.32 -8.75
N PRO A 102 9.55 -21.28 -9.37
CA PRO A 102 10.75 -20.69 -8.76
C PRO A 102 10.59 -19.27 -8.22
N TYR A 103 9.82 -18.41 -8.90
CA TYR A 103 9.54 -17.06 -8.42
C TYR A 103 8.53 -17.10 -7.27
N PHE A 104 7.44 -17.83 -7.44
CA PHE A 104 6.39 -18.01 -6.42
C PHE A 104 6.97 -18.49 -5.10
N SER A 105 7.76 -19.58 -5.14
CA SER A 105 8.38 -20.16 -3.95
C SER A 105 9.34 -19.18 -3.28
N LYS A 106 10.21 -18.50 -4.03
CA LYS A 106 11.10 -17.47 -3.48
C LYS A 106 10.33 -16.32 -2.84
N PHE A 107 9.27 -15.85 -3.47
CA PHE A 107 8.45 -14.77 -2.92
C PHE A 107 7.73 -15.22 -1.64
N PHE A 108 7.12 -16.40 -1.68
CA PHE A 108 6.45 -17.00 -0.52
C PHE A 108 7.42 -17.16 0.66
N PHE A 109 8.61 -17.72 0.44
CA PHE A 109 9.62 -17.87 1.49
C PHE A 109 10.14 -16.53 2.01
N LEU A 110 10.29 -15.52 1.16
CA LEU A 110 10.67 -14.17 1.60
C LEU A 110 9.64 -13.60 2.58
N LEU A 111 8.34 -13.76 2.31
CA LEU A 111 7.28 -13.32 3.22
C LEU A 111 7.26 -14.13 4.51
N ARG A 112 7.48 -15.44 4.44
CA ARG A 112 7.57 -16.31 5.63
C ARG A 112 8.72 -15.94 6.56
N GLN A 113 9.81 -15.37 6.03
CA GLN A 113 10.92 -14.83 6.84
C GLN A 113 10.53 -13.58 7.67
N CYS A 114 9.40 -12.94 7.36
CA CYS A 114 8.89 -11.78 8.08
C CYS A 114 7.81 -12.15 9.13
N ASP A 115 7.79 -13.40 9.62
CA ASP A 115 6.82 -13.93 10.59
C ASP A 115 5.35 -13.96 10.10
N LEU A 116 5.09 -13.80 8.79
CA LEU A 116 3.74 -14.00 8.22
C LEU A 116 3.40 -15.47 8.22
N SER A 117 2.16 -15.86 8.55
CA SER A 117 1.65 -17.23 8.34
C SER A 117 1.61 -17.60 6.85
N ALA A 118 1.42 -18.89 6.53
CA ALA A 118 1.28 -19.33 5.13
C ALA A 118 0.11 -18.62 4.41
N LYS A 119 -1.02 -18.51 5.11
CA LYS A 119 -2.22 -17.79 4.65
C LYS A 119 -1.94 -16.30 4.45
N GLU A 120 -1.30 -15.66 5.43
CA GLU A 120 -0.96 -14.24 5.35
C GLU A 120 0.02 -13.93 4.21
N ALA A 121 0.99 -14.82 3.97
CA ALA A 121 1.89 -14.69 2.84
C ALA A 121 1.13 -14.75 1.52
N LEU A 122 0.19 -15.70 1.36
CA LEU A 122 -0.69 -15.75 0.19
C LEU A 122 -1.58 -14.51 0.07
N ASP A 123 -2.17 -14.04 1.16
CA ASP A 123 -3.00 -12.83 1.16
C ASP A 123 -2.23 -11.61 0.68
N VAL A 124 -0.97 -11.46 1.11
CA VAL A 124 -0.07 -10.41 0.63
C VAL A 124 0.27 -10.60 -0.86
N MET A 125 0.58 -11.82 -1.29
CA MET A 125 0.85 -12.12 -2.71
C MET A 125 -0.37 -11.82 -3.60
N ASN A 126 -1.59 -12.06 -3.10
CA ASN A 126 -2.85 -11.77 -3.77
C ASN A 126 -3.10 -10.28 -3.99
N LYS A 127 -2.45 -9.39 -3.23
CA LYS A 127 -2.54 -7.93 -3.47
C LYS A 127 -1.73 -7.46 -4.67
N PHE A 128 -0.92 -8.33 -5.27
CA PHE A 128 -0.15 -8.02 -6.47
C PHE A 128 -0.72 -8.75 -7.67
N THR A 129 -1.48 -8.01 -8.48
CA THR A 129 -1.83 -8.44 -9.83
C THR A 129 -0.58 -8.37 -10.71
N HIS A 130 -0.37 -9.37 -11.57
CA HIS A 130 0.88 -9.64 -12.28
C HIS A 130 2.09 -9.92 -11.36
N HIS A 131 2.34 -11.19 -11.05
CA HIS A 131 3.48 -11.69 -10.26
C HIS A 131 4.88 -11.32 -10.80
N ASN A 132 4.99 -10.55 -11.88
CA ASN A 132 6.24 -9.96 -12.35
C ASN A 132 6.46 -8.50 -11.87
N SER A 133 5.57 -7.93 -11.05
CA SER A 133 5.70 -6.52 -10.63
C SER A 133 6.74 -6.28 -9.53
N ILE A 134 7.16 -7.31 -8.78
CA ILE A 134 8.07 -7.13 -7.63
C ILE A 134 9.44 -7.73 -7.93
N ASN A 135 10.47 -6.90 -7.78
CA ASN A 135 11.85 -7.34 -7.73
C ASN A 135 12.16 -7.91 -6.33
N LEU A 136 12.27 -9.24 -6.22
CA LEU A 136 12.47 -9.92 -4.93
C LEU A 136 13.80 -9.56 -4.24
N GLU A 137 14.85 -9.29 -5.01
CA GLU A 137 16.13 -8.86 -4.44
C GLU A 137 16.04 -7.46 -3.85
N GLN A 138 15.35 -6.55 -4.53
CA GLN A 138 15.08 -5.21 -4.01
C GLN A 138 14.20 -5.26 -2.76
N ALA A 139 13.11 -6.04 -2.80
CA ALA A 139 12.22 -6.23 -1.66
C ALA A 139 12.97 -6.79 -0.45
N LYS A 140 13.82 -7.79 -0.64
CA LYS A 140 14.66 -8.37 0.41
C LYS A 140 15.59 -7.33 1.04
N LYS A 141 16.29 -6.54 0.23
CA LYS A 141 17.16 -5.46 0.73
C LYS A 141 16.39 -4.40 1.51
N MET A 142 15.21 -4.01 1.02
CA MET A 142 14.32 -3.07 1.69
C MET A 142 13.86 -3.61 3.05
N LEU A 143 13.45 -4.89 3.13
CA LEU A 143 13.07 -5.53 4.40
C LEU A 143 14.24 -5.57 5.39
N GLN A 144 15.43 -5.92 4.92
CA GLN A 144 16.65 -5.88 5.74
C GLN A 144 16.95 -4.48 6.26
N ARG A 145 16.74 -3.45 5.42
CA ARG A 145 16.93 -2.05 5.81
C ARG A 145 15.98 -1.63 6.92
N LEU A 146 14.71 -1.99 6.84
CA LEU A 146 13.73 -1.73 7.91
C LEU A 146 14.15 -2.38 9.23
N THR A 147 14.64 -3.61 9.19
CA THR A 147 15.18 -4.29 10.39
C THR A 147 16.39 -3.57 10.97
N VAL A 148 17.33 -3.11 10.12
CA VAL A 148 18.50 -2.32 10.55
C VAL A 148 18.09 -0.98 11.16
N CYS A 149 17.03 -0.35 10.63
CA CYS A 149 16.45 0.88 11.19
C CYS A 149 15.72 0.66 12.53
N GLY A 150 15.66 -0.57 13.05
CA GLY A 150 15.07 -0.88 14.36
C GLY A 150 13.61 -1.31 14.32
N ILE A 151 13.04 -1.59 13.14
CA ILE A 151 11.69 -2.17 13.03
C ILE A 151 11.76 -3.63 13.48
N ALA A 152 11.01 -3.97 14.53
CA ALA A 152 10.90 -5.35 15.02
C ALA A 152 10.11 -6.23 14.05
N SER A 153 10.42 -7.55 14.00
CA SER A 153 9.77 -8.50 13.09
C SER A 153 8.24 -8.53 13.21
N LYS A 154 7.70 -8.44 14.44
CA LYS A 154 6.25 -8.34 14.67
C LYS A 154 5.63 -7.08 14.06
N SER A 155 6.34 -5.97 14.09
CA SER A 155 5.90 -4.72 13.45
C SER A 155 5.99 -4.84 11.93
N LEU A 156 7.07 -5.43 11.42
CA LEU A 156 7.26 -5.68 9.99
C LEU A 156 6.12 -6.54 9.40
N ARG A 157 5.73 -7.61 10.10
CA ARG A 157 4.56 -8.42 9.76
C ARG A 157 3.29 -7.58 9.62
N LYS A 158 2.98 -6.75 10.63
CA LYS A 158 1.81 -5.85 10.62
C LYS A 158 1.87 -4.85 9.47
N MET A 159 3.04 -4.27 9.23
CA MET A 159 3.26 -3.32 8.14
C MET A 159 2.97 -3.95 6.78
N LEU A 160 3.45 -5.18 6.54
CA LEU A 160 3.22 -5.89 5.27
C LEU A 160 1.76 -6.27 5.04
N LEU A 161 1.03 -6.65 6.11
CA LEU A 161 -0.41 -6.91 6.03
C LEU A 161 -1.21 -5.64 5.72
N LYS A 162 -0.81 -4.50 6.31
CA LYS A 162 -1.49 -3.21 6.12
C LYS A 162 -1.14 -2.53 4.81
N CYS A 163 0.12 -2.63 4.38
CA CYS A 163 0.67 -1.93 3.22
C CYS A 163 1.63 -2.83 2.43
N PRO A 164 1.11 -3.81 1.66
CA PRO A 164 1.93 -4.69 0.82
C PRO A 164 2.82 -3.92 -0.16
N SER A 165 2.36 -2.77 -0.67
CA SER A 165 3.09 -1.93 -1.63
C SER A 165 4.46 -1.47 -1.14
N LEU A 166 4.78 -1.60 0.17
CA LEU A 166 6.13 -1.45 0.69
C LEU A 166 7.16 -2.30 -0.06
N LEU A 167 6.80 -3.50 -0.50
CA LEU A 167 7.69 -4.41 -1.23
C LEU A 167 8.19 -3.85 -2.58
N LYS A 168 7.57 -2.77 -3.08
CA LYS A 168 8.00 -2.06 -4.29
C LYS A 168 9.03 -0.96 -4.01
N LEU A 169 9.23 -0.57 -2.75
CA LEU A 169 10.19 0.45 -2.37
C LEU A 169 11.62 -0.07 -2.50
N SER A 170 12.56 0.84 -2.75
CA SER A 170 13.99 0.53 -2.74
C SER A 170 14.58 0.75 -1.35
N GLU A 171 15.68 0.05 -1.06
CA GLU A 171 16.48 0.26 0.14
C GLU A 171 16.94 1.72 0.30
N LEU A 172 17.36 2.36 -0.80
CA LEU A 172 17.82 3.74 -0.80
C LEU A 172 16.71 4.73 -0.41
N GLN A 173 15.49 4.54 -0.95
CA GLN A 173 14.35 5.39 -0.61
C GLN A 173 14.04 5.33 0.89
N VAL A 174 14.00 4.12 1.45
CA VAL A 174 13.75 3.93 2.89
C VAL A 174 14.88 4.55 3.72
N HIS A 175 16.14 4.32 3.33
CA HIS A 175 17.29 4.87 4.05
C HIS A 175 17.29 6.40 4.07
N ASN A 176 17.18 7.03 2.90
CA ASN A 176 17.20 8.48 2.77
C ASN A 176 16.05 9.11 3.53
N LEU A 177 14.84 8.55 3.43
CA LEU A 177 13.69 9.07 4.16
C LEU A 177 13.88 8.98 5.67
N PHE A 178 14.36 7.85 6.20
CA PHE A 178 14.66 7.71 7.63
C PHE A 178 15.70 8.73 8.09
N GLU A 179 16.77 8.91 7.31
CA GLU A 179 17.83 9.88 7.60
C GLU A 179 17.26 11.31 7.63
N SER A 180 16.54 11.73 6.58
CA SER A 180 15.95 13.07 6.51
C SER A 180 14.93 13.33 7.63
N LEU A 181 14.12 12.33 8.01
CA LEU A 181 13.17 12.47 9.11
C LEU A 181 13.84 12.69 10.47
N THR A 182 15.12 12.35 10.64
CA THR A 182 15.85 12.64 11.89
C THR A 182 16.05 14.13 12.15
N ASN A 183 15.91 14.98 11.12
CA ASN A 183 15.91 16.43 11.28
C ASN A 183 14.71 16.95 12.08
N PHE A 184 13.61 16.19 12.10
CA PHE A 184 12.35 16.56 12.74
C PHE A 184 12.02 15.70 13.96
N PHE A 185 12.35 14.42 13.90
CA PHE A 185 11.89 13.43 14.88
C PHE A 185 13.04 12.60 15.44
N THR A 186 12.86 12.12 16.67
CA THR A 186 13.77 11.12 17.23
C THR A 186 13.61 9.78 16.50
N VAL A 187 14.65 8.96 16.47
CA VAL A 187 14.61 7.61 15.87
C VAL A 187 13.45 6.78 16.39
N ARG A 188 13.12 6.87 17.69
CA ARG A 188 11.99 6.16 18.30
C ARG A 188 10.63 6.61 17.72
N GLN A 189 10.47 7.91 17.46
CA GLN A 189 9.25 8.44 16.86
C GLN A 189 9.13 8.03 15.38
N ILE A 190 10.24 8.00 14.64
CA ILE A 190 10.26 7.55 13.24
C ILE A 190 9.87 6.07 13.16
N ILE A 191 10.46 5.22 14.01
CA ILE A 191 10.11 3.80 14.14
C ILE A 191 8.62 3.63 14.45
N PHE A 192 8.09 4.42 15.38
CA PHE A 192 6.67 4.38 15.73
C PHE A 192 5.78 4.77 14.53
N MET A 193 6.08 5.89 13.87
CA MET A 193 5.31 6.35 12.69
C MET A 193 5.33 5.30 11.58
N ALA A 194 6.49 4.75 11.23
CA ALA A 194 6.60 3.74 10.18
C ALA A 194 5.88 2.43 10.55
N ALA A 195 5.89 2.03 11.82
CA ALA A 195 5.22 0.81 12.27
C ALA A 195 3.69 0.94 12.30
N GLU A 196 3.18 2.08 12.81
CA GLU A 196 1.73 2.33 12.89
C GLU A 196 1.15 2.74 11.52
N HIS A 197 1.91 3.48 10.73
CA HIS A 197 1.48 4.03 9.44
C HIS A 197 2.56 3.81 8.37
N PRO A 198 2.72 2.57 7.87
CA PRO A 198 3.74 2.21 6.89
C PRO A 198 3.70 3.02 5.59
N ASP A 199 2.54 3.56 5.23
CA ASP A 199 2.34 4.38 4.05
C ASP A 199 3.17 5.68 4.06
N ILE A 200 3.65 6.14 5.22
CA ILE A 200 4.60 7.26 5.30
C ILE A 200 5.85 7.02 4.44
N LEU A 201 6.25 5.75 4.26
CA LEU A 201 7.44 5.37 3.49
C LEU A 201 7.27 5.55 1.98
N HIS A 202 6.06 5.82 1.50
CA HIS A 202 5.78 6.13 0.10
C HIS A 202 5.87 7.63 -0.22
N HIS A 203 5.95 8.50 0.78
CA HIS A 203 6.04 9.95 0.59
C HIS A 203 7.48 10.40 0.31
N SER A 204 7.63 11.46 -0.49
CA SER A 204 8.91 12.16 -0.61
C SER A 204 9.17 13.01 0.62
N PHE A 205 10.44 13.23 0.94
CA PHE A 205 10.80 14.09 2.05
C PHE A 205 10.29 15.52 1.86
N ASP A 206 10.40 16.08 0.66
CA ASP A 206 9.95 17.44 0.36
C ASP A 206 8.45 17.66 0.68
N ASP A 207 7.59 16.69 0.34
CA ASP A 207 6.14 16.74 0.67
C ASP A 207 5.90 16.68 2.19
N LEU A 208 6.70 15.88 2.89
CA LEU A 208 6.62 15.74 4.34
C LEU A 208 7.15 17.00 5.06
N GLU A 209 8.23 17.58 4.56
CA GLU A 209 8.86 18.79 5.11
C GLU A 209 7.88 19.96 5.08
N SER A 210 7.27 20.29 3.94
CA SER A 210 6.34 21.42 3.86
C SER A 210 5.13 21.28 4.81
N LYS A 211 4.61 20.05 4.96
CA LYS A 211 3.52 19.76 5.90
C LYS A 211 3.98 19.84 7.36
N TYR A 212 5.16 19.31 7.67
CA TYR A 212 5.74 19.39 9.01
C TYR A 212 6.02 20.84 9.41
N GLU A 213 6.62 21.63 8.53
CA GLU A 213 6.90 23.05 8.77
C GLU A 213 5.62 23.84 9.02
N PHE A 214 4.56 23.59 8.27
CA PHE A 214 3.26 24.19 8.56
C PHE A 214 2.78 23.83 9.97
N LEU A 215 2.78 22.55 10.35
CA LEU A 215 2.30 22.12 11.67
C LEU A 215 3.18 22.65 12.83
N TYR A 216 4.50 22.65 12.65
CA TYR A 216 5.45 23.00 13.70
C TYR A 216 5.70 24.51 13.78
N HIS A 217 5.92 25.19 12.65
CA HIS A 217 6.25 26.62 12.62
C HIS A 217 5.01 27.52 12.56
N VAL A 218 3.97 27.17 11.80
CA VAL A 218 2.76 28.03 11.65
C VAL A 218 1.74 27.73 12.74
N ILE A 219 1.44 26.44 12.97
CA ILE A 219 0.41 26.01 13.93
C ILE A 219 0.97 25.84 15.36
N HIS A 220 2.30 25.84 15.51
CA HIS A 220 3.03 25.72 16.78
C HIS A 220 2.74 24.42 17.55
N LEU A 221 2.58 23.31 16.85
CA LEU A 221 2.45 21.99 17.49
C LEU A 221 3.82 21.46 17.93
N GLU A 222 3.85 20.83 19.10
CA GLU A 222 5.00 20.07 19.55
C GLU A 222 5.10 18.73 18.80
N ASN A 223 6.33 18.24 18.60
CA ASN A 223 6.57 16.98 17.89
C ASN A 223 5.84 15.81 18.52
N THR A 224 5.67 15.83 19.85
CA THR A 224 4.90 14.84 20.63
C THR A 224 3.47 14.66 20.14
N ASN A 225 2.85 15.72 19.63
CA ASN A 225 1.50 15.68 19.07
C ASN A 225 1.51 15.31 17.58
N ILE A 226 2.55 15.74 16.85
CA ILE A 226 2.66 15.52 15.41
C ILE A 226 2.84 14.02 15.09
N TYR A 227 3.82 13.36 15.73
CA TYR A 227 4.20 11.97 15.38
C TYR A 227 3.11 10.92 15.65
N GLN A 228 2.09 11.26 16.45
CA GLN A 228 1.01 10.36 16.87
C GLN A 228 -0.19 10.35 15.91
N SER A 229 -0.18 11.16 14.86
CA SER A 229 -1.28 11.31 13.90
C SER A 229 -0.82 11.03 12.48
N ARG A 230 -1.77 10.81 11.56
CA ARG A 230 -1.47 10.49 10.16
C ARG A 230 -1.41 11.75 9.27
N TRP A 231 -0.76 12.80 9.75
CA TRP A 231 -0.70 14.12 9.09
C TRP A 231 -0.19 14.11 7.64
N PHE A 232 0.70 13.18 7.31
CA PHE A 232 1.27 13.04 5.97
C PHE A 232 0.27 12.52 4.93
N ALA A 233 -0.80 11.82 5.35
CA ALA A 233 -1.78 11.24 4.45
C ALA A 233 -2.65 12.28 3.73
N HIS A 234 -2.64 13.53 4.19
CA HIS A 234 -3.43 14.63 3.64
C HIS A 234 -2.53 15.63 2.90
N SER A 235 -3.08 16.35 1.93
CA SER A 235 -2.35 17.43 1.27
C SER A 235 -2.10 18.60 2.24
N LEU A 236 -1.07 19.41 1.96
CA LEU A 236 -0.82 20.64 2.72
C LEU A 236 -2.05 21.56 2.73
N THR A 237 -2.71 21.70 1.57
CA THR A 237 -3.93 22.51 1.42
C THR A 237 -5.08 22.02 2.30
N HIS A 238 -5.21 20.71 2.48
CA HIS A 238 -6.21 20.13 3.37
C HIS A 238 -5.91 20.47 4.83
N LEU A 239 -4.64 20.33 5.26
CA LEU A 239 -4.21 20.69 6.61
C LEU A 239 -4.46 22.18 6.89
N GLN A 240 -4.04 23.05 5.96
CA GLN A 240 -4.23 24.49 6.07
C GLN A 240 -5.70 24.87 6.17
N CYS A 241 -6.56 24.30 5.31
CA CYS A 241 -7.99 24.57 5.32
C CYS A 241 -8.62 24.18 6.67
N ARG A 242 -8.30 23.00 7.21
CA ARG A 242 -8.87 22.54 8.48
C ARG A 242 -8.40 23.39 9.66
N PHE A 243 -7.11 23.69 9.74
CA PHE A 243 -6.60 24.53 10.82
C PHE A 243 -7.14 25.96 10.74
N GLU A 244 -7.22 26.54 9.54
CA GLU A 244 -7.81 27.87 9.36
C GLU A 244 -9.30 27.90 9.77
N CYS A 245 -10.07 26.88 9.39
CA CYS A 245 -11.45 26.75 9.83
C CYS A 245 -11.54 26.65 11.36
N ALA A 246 -10.74 25.79 11.98
CA ALA A 246 -10.72 25.60 13.43
C ALA A 246 -10.32 26.89 14.19
N ILE A 247 -9.40 27.68 13.64
CA ILE A 247 -9.00 28.98 14.17
C ILE A 247 -10.15 29.98 14.06
N ARG A 248 -10.80 30.09 12.88
CA ARG A 248 -11.91 31.03 12.66
C ARG A 248 -13.16 30.68 13.46
N CYS A 249 -13.41 29.40 13.71
CA CYS A 249 -14.46 28.95 14.63
C CYS A 249 -14.09 29.16 16.11
N GLY A 250 -12.85 29.56 16.43
CA GLY A 250 -12.38 29.79 17.80
C GLY A 250 -12.22 28.51 18.63
N VAL A 251 -12.21 27.33 17.98
CA VAL A 251 -12.01 26.02 18.62
C VAL A 251 -10.54 25.64 18.71
N TYR A 252 -9.68 26.27 17.90
CA TYR A 252 -8.23 26.18 18.00
C TYR A 252 -7.62 27.57 18.22
N THR A 253 -6.60 27.66 19.08
CA THR A 253 -5.82 28.89 19.26
C THR A 253 -4.35 28.58 19.06
N VAL A 254 -3.73 29.25 18.10
CA VAL A 254 -2.28 29.18 17.87
C VAL A 254 -1.58 29.77 19.10
N THR A 255 -0.84 28.94 19.82
CA THR A 255 -0.20 29.35 21.06
C THR A 255 0.99 30.26 20.76
N ASP A 256 0.91 31.52 21.19
CA ASP A 256 2.05 32.42 21.16
C ASP A 256 3.03 32.03 22.28
N LYS A 257 4.25 31.60 21.91
CA LYS A 257 5.32 31.24 22.86
C LYS A 257 5.63 32.36 23.86
N ARG A 258 5.28 33.62 23.56
CA ARG A 258 5.53 34.80 24.40
C ARG A 258 4.39 35.14 25.36
N ARG A 259 3.19 34.60 25.15
CA ARG A 259 2.02 34.82 26.00
C ARG A 259 1.50 33.48 26.48
N GLN A 260 1.98 33.03 27.65
CA GLN A 260 1.37 31.93 28.39
C GLN A 260 -0.03 32.33 28.90
N LEU A 261 -0.99 32.47 27.98
CA LEU A 261 -2.40 32.55 28.34
C LEU A 261 -2.85 31.17 28.79
N LYS A 262 -3.72 31.14 29.80
CA LYS A 262 -4.28 29.92 30.41
C LYS A 262 -4.70 28.95 29.30
N LYS A 263 -4.02 27.80 29.26
CA LYS A 263 -4.18 26.70 28.30
C LYS A 263 -5.65 26.28 28.22
N LYS A 264 -6.43 26.89 27.32
CA LYS A 264 -7.64 26.21 26.81
C LYS A 264 -7.09 24.98 26.09
N SER A 265 -7.53 23.79 26.48
CA SER A 265 -6.99 22.55 25.91
C SER A 265 -7.20 22.60 24.40
N ASN A 266 -6.13 22.81 23.63
CA ASN A 266 -6.19 22.75 22.18
C ASN A 266 -6.62 21.34 21.75
N LEU A 267 -7.30 21.27 20.60
CA LEU A 267 -7.72 20.02 19.97
C LEU A 267 -6.52 19.12 19.70
N LYS A 268 -6.71 17.81 19.79
CA LYS A 268 -5.66 16.86 19.39
C LYS A 268 -5.55 16.89 17.87
N LEU A 269 -4.32 16.79 17.35
CA LEU A 269 -4.07 16.83 15.91
C LEU A 269 -4.90 15.77 15.15
N LYS A 270 -5.05 14.57 15.71
CA LYS A 270 -5.90 13.52 15.16
C LYS A 270 -7.37 13.92 14.99
N ASP A 271 -7.91 14.76 15.87
CA ASP A 271 -9.32 15.18 15.80
C ASP A 271 -9.51 16.16 14.64
N VAL A 272 -8.47 16.94 14.32
CA VAL A 272 -8.44 17.88 13.20
C VAL A 272 -8.15 17.17 11.89
N VAL A 273 -7.22 16.20 11.86
CA VAL A 273 -6.69 15.66 10.60
C VAL A 273 -7.29 14.31 10.23
N ASP A 274 -7.46 13.40 11.18
CA ASP A 274 -7.79 11.99 10.91
C ASP A 274 -9.32 11.72 10.91
N THR A 275 -10.14 12.77 10.90
CA THR A 275 -11.62 12.69 10.93
C THR A 275 -12.22 12.97 9.55
N ASP A 276 -13.42 12.46 9.25
CA ASP A 276 -14.14 12.87 8.04
C ASP A 276 -14.63 14.33 8.11
N ASP A 277 -15.01 14.90 6.97
CA ASP A 277 -15.40 16.31 6.87
C ASP A 277 -16.67 16.62 7.70
N ASP A 278 -17.61 15.68 7.80
CA ASP A 278 -18.86 15.85 8.55
C ASP A 278 -18.61 15.87 10.07
N HIS A 279 -17.76 14.96 10.55
CA HIS A 279 -17.33 14.87 11.94
C HIS A 279 -16.49 16.09 12.30
N PHE A 280 -15.55 16.49 11.44
CA PHE A 280 -14.77 17.70 11.64
C PHE A 280 -15.67 18.94 11.76
N ALA A 281 -16.63 19.12 10.84
CA ALA A 281 -17.54 20.27 10.87
C ALA A 281 -18.41 20.26 12.13
N SER A 282 -19.16 19.18 12.35
CA SER A 282 -20.21 19.13 13.38
C SER A 282 -19.68 18.92 14.80
N ILE A 283 -18.67 18.05 14.97
CA ILE A 283 -18.17 17.67 16.29
C ILE A 283 -17.04 18.57 16.73
N VAL A 284 -16.09 18.87 15.83
CA VAL A 284 -14.88 19.64 16.17
C VAL A 284 -15.15 21.15 16.09
N CYS A 285 -15.64 21.64 14.95
CA CYS A 285 -15.84 23.07 14.72
C CYS A 285 -17.20 23.61 15.15
N LYS A 286 -18.17 22.73 15.45
CA LYS A 286 -19.55 23.07 15.82
C LYS A 286 -20.29 23.90 14.74
N ILE A 287 -20.01 23.59 13.49
CA ILE A 287 -20.66 24.17 12.30
C ILE A 287 -21.36 23.06 11.50
N THR A 288 -22.23 23.45 10.58
CA THR A 288 -22.89 22.50 9.67
C THR A 288 -21.91 22.01 8.59
N PRO A 289 -22.06 20.77 8.07
CA PRO A 289 -21.27 20.30 6.94
C PRO A 289 -21.36 21.20 5.71
N LEU A 290 -22.54 21.82 5.49
CA LEU A 290 -22.74 22.77 4.41
C LEU A 290 -21.85 24.01 4.57
N GLU A 291 -21.82 24.62 5.78
CA GLU A 291 -20.95 25.76 6.06
C GLU A 291 -19.48 25.42 5.83
N TYR A 292 -19.05 24.23 6.25
CA TYR A 292 -17.68 23.78 6.01
C TYR A 292 -17.38 23.58 4.52
N SER A 293 -18.31 23.00 3.75
CA SER A 293 -18.14 22.85 2.30
C SER A 293 -18.03 24.19 1.56
N ILE A 294 -18.77 25.21 2.04
CA ILE A 294 -18.69 26.58 1.53
C ILE A 294 -17.34 27.20 1.92
N PHE A 295 -16.90 26.98 3.17
CA PHE A 295 -15.61 27.43 3.65
C PHE A 295 -14.45 26.87 2.82
N GLN A 296 -14.45 25.57 2.51
CA GLN A 296 -13.45 24.93 1.65
C GLN A 296 -13.35 25.63 0.28
N LYS A 297 -14.49 25.95 -0.35
CA LYS A 297 -14.53 26.67 -1.62
C LYS A 297 -14.00 28.10 -1.51
N MET A 298 -14.34 28.80 -0.42
CA MET A 298 -13.82 30.15 -0.17
C MET A 298 -12.31 30.14 0.08
N PHE A 299 -11.84 29.19 0.88
CA PHE A 299 -10.42 29.00 1.19
C PHE A 299 -9.61 28.70 -0.08
N GLN A 300 -10.08 27.78 -0.92
CA GLN A 300 -9.43 27.45 -2.20
C GLN A 300 -9.32 28.67 -3.12
N ARG A 301 -10.37 29.50 -3.18
CA ARG A 301 -10.31 30.76 -3.95
C ARG A 301 -9.26 31.70 -3.37
N GLN A 302 -9.27 31.91 -2.05
CA GLN A 302 -8.32 32.80 -1.38
C GLN A 302 -6.87 32.39 -1.63
N THR A 303 -6.54 31.10 -1.51
CA THR A 303 -5.18 30.61 -1.75
C THR A 303 -4.80 30.69 -3.23
N SER A 304 -5.74 30.41 -4.15
CA SER A 304 -5.48 30.57 -5.59
C SER A 304 -5.15 32.02 -5.98
N PHE A 305 -5.82 33.01 -5.39
CA PHE A 305 -5.52 34.42 -5.64
C PHE A 305 -4.16 34.83 -5.07
N GLN A 306 -3.81 34.36 -3.87
CA GLN A 306 -2.51 34.62 -3.27
C GLN A 306 -1.36 34.04 -4.10
N ASN A 307 -1.50 32.81 -4.61
CA ASN A 307 -0.46 32.21 -5.45
C ASN A 307 -0.24 32.97 -6.77
N ILE A 308 -1.31 33.54 -7.34
CA ILE A 308 -1.23 34.38 -8.56
C ILE A 308 -0.56 35.73 -8.25
N GLU A 309 -0.84 36.34 -7.10
CA GLU A 309 -0.23 37.62 -6.71
C GLU A 309 1.25 37.51 -6.32
N PHE A 310 1.69 36.34 -5.86
CA PHE A 310 3.07 36.10 -5.41
C PHE A 310 3.94 35.28 -6.37
N GLY A 311 3.43 34.87 -7.53
CA GLY A 311 4.23 34.38 -8.66
C GLY A 311 4.85 32.99 -8.46
N GLU A 312 4.11 32.04 -7.88
CA GLU A 312 4.48 30.63 -7.90
C GLU A 312 3.64 29.88 -8.95
N ASP A 313 4.26 29.60 -10.10
CA ASP A 313 3.80 28.66 -11.15
C ASP A 313 4.36 27.25 -10.92
#